data_AF-A0A8C4Q627-F1
#
_entry.id   AF-A0A8C4Q627-F1
#
_cell.length_a   1.000
_cell.length_b   1.000
_cell.length_c   1.000
_cell.angle_alpha   90.00
_cell.angle_beta   90.00
_cell.angle_gamma   90.00
#
_symmetry.space_group_name_H-M   'P 1'
#
loop_
_entity.id
_entity.type
_entity.pdbx_description
1 polymer ?
#
loop_
_entity_poly.entity_id
_entity_poly.type
_entity_poly.pdbx_seq_one_letter_code
_entity_poly.pdbx_strand_id
1 'polypeptide(L)'
;MRMRCAQVLVFTTISLVAVFGSALPTALYPFFPQEAALKGTSRGVVGLIYGLHALSQLFICPVLSKMVTHVPAKVIFIAGIALTGICTILFGLGGRISSQTLFILVCIITHSLSGIGAAASDIMAVIFINTTFPNITTMLGILEVFCSVGVLLGPPLGGALYERFQYEPPFLILGSLYLILIPFSMLTLPNQGESQEVQPGGYKHFLQRKSVLVMSLQVCISSVAMTFIRPIMPPFLTHQVSQIHFNCYP
;
A
#
# COMPACT_ATOMS: atom_id res chain seq x y z
N MET A 1 22.89 -9.88 18.94
CA MET A 1 21.57 -9.21 19.12
C MET A 1 20.56 -10.27 19.53
N ARG A 2 20.26 -10.43 20.83
CA ARG A 2 19.37 -11.49 21.31
C ARG A 2 17.96 -10.90 21.48
N MET A 3 17.14 -11.00 20.43
CA MET A 3 15.74 -10.59 20.49
C MET A 3 14.97 -11.54 21.41
N ARG A 4 14.07 -11.01 22.24
CA ARG A 4 13.14 -11.85 23.02
C ARG A 4 12.10 -12.44 22.06
N CYS A 5 11.60 -13.66 22.32
CA CYS A 5 10.62 -14.32 21.45
C CYS A 5 9.39 -13.43 21.13
N ALA A 6 8.93 -12.64 22.10
CA ALA A 6 7.84 -11.68 21.90
C ALA A 6 8.18 -10.57 20.88
N GLN A 7 9.41 -10.05 20.89
CA GLN A 7 9.84 -9.02 19.92
C GLN A 7 9.91 -9.59 18.51
N VAL A 8 10.41 -10.82 18.36
CA VAL A 8 10.46 -11.52 17.08
C VAL A 8 9.05 -11.72 16.51
N LEU A 9 8.10 -12.13 17.36
CA LEU A 9 6.69 -12.29 16.96
C LEU A 9 6.09 -10.96 16.46
N VAL A 10 6.26 -9.88 17.22
CA VAL A 10 5.76 -8.54 16.84
C VAL A 10 6.34 -8.09 15.50
N PHE A 11 7.66 -8.20 15.34
CA PHE A 11 8.32 -7.78 14.09
C PHE A 11 7.88 -8.64 12.90
N THR A 12 7.72 -9.94 13.11
CA THR A 12 7.26 -10.86 12.06
C THR A 12 5.84 -10.51 11.62
N THR A 13 4.93 -10.24 12.57
CA THR A 13 3.56 -9.79 12.27
C THR A 13 3.55 -8.51 11.45
N ILE A 14 4.28 -7.50 11.90
CA ILE A 14 4.34 -6.20 11.22
C ILE A 14 4.93 -6.34 9.82
N SER A 15 6.01 -7.11 9.67
CA SER A 15 6.64 -7.35 8.37
C SER A 15 5.71 -8.08 7.42
N LEU A 16 4.97 -9.08 7.91
CA LEU A 16 3.98 -9.80 7.10
C LEU A 16 2.87 -8.88 6.62
N VAL A 17 2.33 -8.04 7.51
CA VAL A 17 1.33 -7.03 7.15
C VAL A 17 1.91 -6.04 6.13
N ALA A 18 3.14 -5.59 6.28
CA ALA A 18 3.79 -4.67 5.33
C ALA A 18 3.98 -5.28 3.93
N VAL A 19 4.36 -6.55 3.83
CA VAL A 19 4.48 -7.27 2.55
C VAL A 19 3.13 -7.32 1.85
N PHE A 20 2.07 -7.78 2.53
CA PHE A 20 0.75 -7.88 1.90
C PHE A 20 0.12 -6.51 1.64
N GLY A 21 0.27 -5.56 2.57
CA GLY A 21 -0.22 -4.19 2.45
C GLY A 21 0.37 -3.46 1.24
N SER A 22 1.66 -3.70 0.94
CA SER A 22 2.34 -3.16 -0.24
C SER A 22 2.05 -3.95 -1.53
N ALA A 23 1.77 -5.26 -1.42
CA ALA A 23 1.46 -6.12 -2.56
C ALA A 23 0.06 -5.86 -3.14
N LEU A 24 -0.95 -5.61 -2.30
CA LEU A 24 -2.34 -5.39 -2.71
C LEU A 24 -2.52 -4.26 -3.75
N PRO A 25 -2.07 -3.02 -3.50
CA PRO A 25 -2.26 -1.92 -4.45
C PRO A 25 -1.43 -2.10 -5.72
N THR A 26 -0.29 -2.79 -5.63
CA THR A 26 0.61 -3.00 -6.77
C THR A 26 0.20 -4.18 -7.66
N ALA A 27 -0.54 -5.16 -7.10
CA ALA A 27 -1.14 -6.26 -7.84
C ALA A 27 -2.15 -5.81 -8.89
N LEU A 28 -2.73 -4.61 -8.75
CA LEU A 28 -3.66 -4.02 -9.70
C LEU A 28 -3.01 -3.59 -11.02
N TYR A 29 -1.73 -3.19 -10.99
CA TYR A 29 -1.08 -2.51 -12.11
C TYR A 29 -1.07 -3.27 -13.45
N PRO A 30 -0.84 -4.58 -13.52
CA PRO A 30 -0.72 -5.27 -14.80
C PRO A 30 -2.05 -5.42 -15.56
N PHE A 31 -3.19 -5.56 -14.87
CA PHE A 31 -4.46 -5.93 -15.53
C PHE A 31 -5.57 -4.88 -15.40
N PHE A 32 -5.60 -4.08 -14.33
CA PHE A 32 -6.68 -3.09 -14.13
C PHE A 32 -6.79 -2.04 -15.26
N PRO A 33 -5.69 -1.51 -15.83
CA PRO A 33 -5.80 -0.57 -16.96
C PRO A 33 -6.47 -1.19 -18.20
N GLN A 34 -6.26 -2.49 -18.44
CA GLN A 34 -6.88 -3.22 -19.54
C GLN A 34 -8.38 -3.42 -19.28
N GLU A 35 -8.74 -3.85 -18.07
CA GLU A 35 -10.14 -4.01 -17.66
C GLU A 35 -10.91 -2.68 -17.73
N ALA A 36 -10.30 -1.60 -17.24
CA ALA A 36 -10.90 -0.26 -17.29
C ALA A 36 -11.13 0.21 -18.73
N ALA A 37 -10.21 -0.11 -19.66
CA ALA A 37 -10.36 0.20 -21.07
C ALA A 37 -11.51 -0.58 -21.72
N LEU A 38 -11.70 -1.86 -21.36
CA LEU A 38 -12.84 -2.67 -21.82
C LEU A 38 -14.18 -2.06 -21.38
N LYS A 39 -14.22 -1.42 -20.21
CA LYS A 39 -15.39 -0.68 -19.70
C LYS A 39 -15.51 0.76 -20.24
N GLY A 40 -14.74 1.13 -21.25
CA GLY A 40 -14.77 2.47 -21.87
C GLY A 40 -14.13 3.58 -21.03
N THR A 41 -13.37 3.24 -19.99
CA THR A 41 -12.71 4.22 -19.11
C THR A 41 -11.40 4.70 -19.71
N SER A 42 -11.20 6.03 -19.74
CA SER A 42 -9.96 6.63 -20.23
C SER A 42 -8.77 6.32 -19.32
N ARG A 43 -7.57 6.17 -19.91
CA ARG A 43 -6.30 5.98 -19.18
C ARG A 43 -6.04 7.08 -18.14
N GLY A 44 -6.50 8.31 -18.41
CA GLY A 44 -6.37 9.42 -17.45
C GLY A 44 -7.16 9.19 -16.16
N VAL A 45 -8.34 8.58 -16.25
CA VAL A 45 -9.18 8.24 -15.08
C VAL A 45 -8.55 7.11 -14.27
N VAL A 46 -7.95 6.12 -14.94
CA VAL A 46 -7.17 5.06 -14.27
C VAL A 46 -6.00 5.66 -13.49
N GLY A 47 -5.25 6.58 -14.11
CA GLY A 47 -4.20 7.33 -13.43
C GLY A 47 -4.72 8.13 -12.23
N LEU A 48 -5.90 8.74 -12.35
CA LEU A 48 -6.56 9.46 -11.25
C LEU A 48 -6.91 8.52 -10.08
N ILE A 49 -7.44 7.32 -10.36
CA ILE A 49 -7.76 6.33 -9.32
C ILE A 49 -6.50 6.01 -8.49
N TYR A 50 -5.40 5.65 -9.15
CA TYR A 50 -4.13 5.38 -8.45
C TYR A 50 -3.57 6.61 -7.73
N GLY A 51 -3.69 7.79 -8.34
CA GLY A 51 -3.24 9.05 -7.73
C GLY A 51 -4.01 9.39 -6.46
N LEU A 52 -5.33 9.18 -6.44
CA LEU A 52 -6.18 9.46 -5.27
C LEU A 52 -5.86 8.55 -4.09
N HIS A 53 -5.40 7.32 -4.32
CA HIS A 53 -4.90 6.44 -3.26
C HIS A 53 -3.66 7.02 -2.56
N ALA A 54 -2.66 7.46 -3.31
CA ALA A 54 -1.47 8.10 -2.73
C ALA A 54 -1.83 9.43 -2.04
N LEU A 55 -2.77 10.18 -2.63
CA LEU A 55 -3.24 11.44 -2.07
C LEU A 55 -3.98 11.24 -0.74
N SER A 56 -4.85 10.22 -0.65
CA SER A 56 -5.58 9.91 0.57
C SER A 56 -4.62 9.47 1.69
N GLN A 57 -3.60 8.68 1.35
CA GLN A 57 -2.52 8.30 2.27
C GLN A 57 -1.81 9.55 2.81
N LEU A 58 -1.41 10.48 1.93
CA LEU A 58 -0.75 11.72 2.32
C LEU A 58 -1.58 12.57 3.29
N PHE A 59 -2.86 12.77 3.01
CA PHE A 59 -3.74 13.61 3.84
C PHE A 59 -4.07 13.00 5.19
N ILE A 60 -4.22 11.67 5.28
CA ILE A 60 -4.59 11.03 6.55
C ILE A 60 -3.38 10.86 7.49
N CYS A 61 -2.16 10.76 6.97
CA CYS A 61 -0.95 10.59 7.77
C CYS A 61 -0.87 11.49 9.02
N PRO A 62 -0.98 12.84 8.91
CA PRO A 62 -0.91 13.72 10.09
C PRO A 62 -2.07 13.50 11.06
N VAL A 63 -3.25 13.12 10.57
CA VAL A 63 -4.43 12.86 11.40
C VAL A 63 -4.19 11.59 12.24
N LEU A 64 -3.71 10.51 11.61
CA LEU A 64 -3.43 9.24 12.28
C LEU A 64 -2.29 9.36 13.31
N SER A 65 -1.25 10.14 12.98
CA SER A 65 -0.17 10.44 13.92
C SER A 65 -0.63 11.20 15.16
N LYS A 66 -1.72 11.97 15.07
CA LYS A 66 -2.35 12.60 16.24
C LYS A 66 -3.33 11.66 16.94
N MET A 67 -4.06 10.83 16.20
CA MET A 67 -5.06 9.92 16.78
C MET A 67 -4.46 8.90 17.76
N VAL A 68 -3.19 8.54 17.61
CA VAL A 68 -2.51 7.60 18.53
C VAL A 68 -2.40 8.10 19.97
N THR A 69 -2.56 9.41 20.22
CA THR A 69 -2.58 9.95 21.59
C THR A 69 -3.91 9.67 22.30
N HIS A 70 -4.98 9.38 21.56
CA HIS A 70 -6.32 9.15 22.12
C HIS A 70 -6.78 7.70 21.95
N VAL A 71 -6.31 7.00 20.92
CA VAL A 71 -6.71 5.64 20.58
C VAL A 71 -5.46 4.75 20.56
N PRO A 72 -5.47 3.57 21.19
CA PRO A 72 -4.30 2.69 21.23
C PRO A 72 -3.89 2.26 19.82
N ALA A 73 -2.57 2.29 19.56
CA ALA A 73 -1.98 1.99 18.24
C ALA A 73 -2.45 0.65 17.66
N LYS A 74 -2.65 -0.36 18.51
CA LYS A 74 -3.17 -1.69 18.13
C LYS A 74 -4.54 -1.63 17.49
N VAL A 75 -5.45 -0.81 18.01
CA VAL A 75 -6.80 -0.68 17.47
C VAL A 75 -6.76 0.01 16.11
N ILE A 76 -5.95 1.07 15.97
CA ILE A 76 -5.79 1.77 14.69
C ILE A 76 -5.15 0.86 13.63
N PHE A 77 -4.15 0.06 14.01
CA PHE A 77 -3.48 -0.89 13.13
C PHE A 77 -4.45 -1.96 12.61
N ILE A 78 -5.22 -2.58 13.50
CA ILE A 78 -6.22 -3.59 13.13
C ILE A 78 -7.33 -2.98 12.26
N ALA A 79 -7.80 -1.78 12.60
CA ALA A 79 -8.78 -1.07 11.80
C ALA A 79 -8.24 -0.74 10.39
N GLY A 80 -6.96 -0.39 10.27
CA GLY A 80 -6.29 -0.17 9.00
C GLY A 80 -6.23 -1.42 8.12
N ILE A 81 -5.88 -2.57 8.70
CA ILE A 81 -5.90 -3.87 8.00
C ILE A 81 -7.32 -4.21 7.53
N ALA A 82 -8.30 -4.09 8.42
CA ALA A 82 -9.70 -4.38 8.11
C ALA A 82 -10.22 -3.49 6.99
N LEU A 83 -9.99 -2.18 7.08
CA LEU A 83 -10.43 -1.20 6.09
C LEU A 83 -9.85 -1.50 4.71
N THR A 84 -8.54 -1.73 4.64
CA THR A 84 -7.82 -2.06 3.40
C THR A 84 -8.30 -3.37 2.79
N GLY A 85 -8.45 -4.43 3.59
CA GLY A 85 -8.91 -5.73 3.13
C GLY A 85 -10.35 -5.70 2.60
N ILE A 86 -11.27 -5.08 3.36
CA ILE A 86 -12.67 -4.92 2.95
C ILE A 86 -12.77 -4.07 1.68
N CYS A 87 -12.04 -2.94 1.63
CA CYS A 87 -12.05 -2.08 0.44
C CYS A 87 -11.49 -2.79 -0.79
N THR A 88 -10.48 -3.63 -0.63
CA THR A 88 -9.93 -4.42 -1.74
C THR A 88 -10.95 -5.42 -2.28
N ILE A 89 -11.67 -6.10 -1.39
CA ILE A 89 -12.76 -7.01 -1.79
C ILE A 89 -13.86 -6.24 -2.52
N LEU A 90 -14.29 -5.10 -1.98
CA LEU A 90 -15.31 -4.26 -2.62
C LEU A 90 -14.86 -3.73 -3.98
N PHE A 91 -13.58 -3.37 -4.12
CA PHE A 91 -12.99 -2.95 -5.39
C PHE A 91 -13.10 -4.05 -6.46
N GLY A 92 -12.80 -5.31 -6.08
CA GLY A 92 -12.96 -6.46 -6.97
C GLY A 92 -14.41 -6.73 -7.37
N LEU A 93 -15.34 -6.67 -6.40
CA LEU A 93 -16.77 -6.83 -6.66
C LEU A 93 -17.36 -5.70 -7.53
N GLY A 94 -16.71 -4.53 -7.56
CA GLY A 94 -17.01 -3.46 -8.51
C GLY A 94 -16.97 -3.93 -9.98
N GLY A 95 -16.22 -5.01 -10.26
CA GLY A 95 -16.18 -5.67 -11.56
C GLY A 95 -17.55 -6.08 -12.12
N ARG A 96 -18.53 -6.45 -11.28
CA ARG A 96 -19.88 -6.85 -11.74
C ARG A 96 -20.74 -5.70 -12.24
N ILE A 97 -20.36 -4.47 -11.91
CA ILE A 97 -21.16 -3.30 -12.23
C ILE A 97 -21.04 -3.02 -13.74
N SER A 98 -22.18 -3.08 -14.44
CA SER A 98 -22.27 -2.78 -15.88
C SER A 98 -22.25 -1.29 -16.21
N SER A 99 -22.62 -0.43 -15.25
CA SER A 99 -22.57 1.03 -15.45
C SER A 99 -21.16 1.58 -15.28
N GLN A 100 -20.64 2.21 -16.32
CA GLN A 100 -19.30 2.82 -16.34
C GLN A 100 -19.10 3.84 -15.21
N THR A 101 -20.07 4.75 -15.01
CA THR A 101 -19.97 5.81 -13.99
C THR A 101 -19.95 5.22 -12.58
N LEU A 102 -20.79 4.22 -12.32
CA LEU A 102 -20.83 3.55 -11.02
C LEU A 102 -19.56 2.73 -10.77
N PHE A 103 -19.02 2.07 -11.79
CA PHE A 103 -17.73 1.37 -11.69
C PHE A 103 -16.60 2.31 -11.29
N ILE A 104 -16.46 3.45 -11.99
CA ILE A 104 -15.43 4.45 -11.69
C ILE A 104 -15.59 4.99 -10.27
N LEU A 105 -16.82 5.33 -9.87
CA LEU A 105 -17.10 5.89 -8.54
C LEU A 105 -16.77 4.89 -7.42
N VAL A 106 -17.15 3.62 -7.57
CA VAL A 106 -16.81 2.56 -6.61
C VAL A 106 -15.29 2.37 -6.55
N CYS A 107 -14.60 2.30 -7.69
CA CYS A 107 -13.14 2.18 -7.72
C CYS A 107 -12.45 3.36 -7.02
N ILE A 108 -12.88 4.60 -7.28
CA ILE A 108 -12.30 5.79 -6.63
C ILE A 108 -12.50 5.72 -5.11
N ILE A 109 -13.72 5.46 -4.64
CA ILE A 109 -14.02 5.45 -3.21
C ILE A 109 -13.26 4.33 -2.51
N THR A 110 -13.40 3.10 -2.99
CA THR A 110 -12.79 1.92 -2.34
C THR A 110 -11.26 2.01 -2.38
N HIS A 111 -10.67 2.44 -3.48
CA HIS A 111 -9.21 2.54 -3.60
C HIS A 111 -8.63 3.69 -2.75
N SER A 112 -9.34 4.81 -2.66
CA SER A 112 -8.95 5.92 -1.76
C SER A 112 -9.05 5.51 -0.30
N LEU A 113 -10.12 4.81 0.08
CA LEU A 113 -10.34 4.33 1.45
C LEU A 113 -9.35 3.23 1.84
N SER A 114 -8.95 2.40 0.87
CA SER A 114 -7.82 1.47 1.01
C SER A 114 -6.50 2.20 1.27
N GLY A 115 -6.25 3.35 0.64
CA GLY A 115 -5.06 4.16 0.92
C GLY A 115 -5.03 4.71 2.34
N ILE A 116 -6.20 5.06 2.88
CA ILE A 116 -6.34 5.47 4.28
C ILE A 116 -5.99 4.32 5.23
N GLY A 117 -6.49 3.12 4.95
CA GLY A 117 -6.20 1.93 5.76
C GLY A 117 -4.74 1.49 5.69
N ALA A 118 -4.11 1.62 4.52
CA ALA A 118 -2.69 1.37 4.32
C ALA A 118 -1.84 2.32 5.17
N ALA A 119 -2.10 3.63 5.09
CA ALA A 119 -1.43 4.64 5.92
C ALA A 119 -1.53 4.33 7.42
N ALA A 120 -2.72 3.92 7.88
CA ALA A 120 -2.94 3.54 9.27
C ALA A 120 -2.07 2.34 9.69
N SER A 121 -1.95 1.33 8.84
CA SER A 121 -1.13 0.16 9.12
C SER A 121 0.37 0.52 9.13
N ASP A 122 0.84 1.30 8.17
CA ASP A 122 2.25 1.70 8.03
C ASP A 122 2.72 2.59 9.20
N ILE A 123 1.93 3.59 9.58
CA ILE A 123 2.29 4.49 10.69
C ILE A 123 2.35 3.72 12.01
N MET A 124 1.35 2.88 12.28
CA MET A 124 1.32 2.11 13.52
C MET A 124 2.45 1.06 13.55
N ALA A 125 2.83 0.48 12.41
CA ALA A 125 4.01 -0.37 12.29
C ALA A 125 5.30 0.34 12.75
N VAL A 126 5.51 1.58 12.31
CA VAL A 126 6.65 2.41 12.74
C VAL A 126 6.60 2.68 14.25
N ILE A 127 5.42 2.96 14.80
CA ILE A 127 5.22 3.20 16.24
C ILE A 127 5.55 1.93 17.04
N PHE A 128 5.10 0.76 16.59
CA PHE A 128 5.46 -0.51 17.24
C PHE A 128 6.95 -0.79 17.20
N ILE A 129 7.63 -0.48 16.09
CA ILE A 129 9.09 -0.63 16.01
C ILE A 129 9.78 0.31 17.01
N ASN A 130 9.39 1.58 17.04
CA ASN A 130 9.96 2.60 17.91
C ASN A 130 9.83 2.22 19.40
N THR A 131 8.68 1.65 19.77
CA THR A 131 8.40 1.25 21.16
C THR A 131 8.99 -0.09 21.57
N THR A 132 9.18 -1.00 20.62
CA THR A 132 9.60 -2.38 20.91
C THR A 132 11.11 -2.56 20.82
N PHE A 133 11.80 -1.79 19.98
CA PHE A 133 13.21 -1.99 19.64
C PHE A 133 14.08 -0.77 19.94
N PRO A 134 15.27 -0.96 20.56
CA PRO A 134 16.21 0.13 20.77
C PRO A 134 16.89 0.58 19.46
N ASN A 135 17.11 -0.33 18.51
CA ASN A 135 17.75 -0.05 17.22
C ASN A 135 16.72 0.28 16.13
N ILE A 136 16.04 1.41 16.27
CA ILE A 136 14.90 1.82 15.43
C ILE A 136 15.30 1.90 13.96
N THR A 137 16.42 2.56 13.63
CA THR A 137 16.87 2.77 12.24
C THR A 137 17.09 1.46 11.48
N THR A 138 17.74 0.48 12.11
CA THR A 138 17.99 -0.82 11.48
C THR A 138 16.69 -1.59 11.27
N MET A 139 15.79 -1.60 12.27
CA MET A 139 14.51 -2.32 12.16
C MET A 139 13.60 -1.69 11.10
N LEU A 140 13.56 -0.36 11.01
CA LEU A 140 12.85 0.34 9.94
C LEU A 140 13.45 0.06 8.57
N GLY A 141 14.78 0.01 8.45
CA GLY A 141 15.45 -0.37 7.20
C GLY A 141 15.09 -1.78 6.75
N ILE A 142 15.02 -2.75 7.67
CA ILE A 142 14.60 -4.12 7.36
C ILE A 142 13.10 -4.15 6.99
N LEU A 143 12.24 -3.39 7.69
CA LEU A 143 10.82 -3.29 7.35
C LEU A 143 10.63 -2.78 5.91
N GLU A 144 11.40 -1.78 5.50
CA GLU A 144 11.33 -1.22 4.13
C GLU A 144 11.75 -2.23 3.06
N VAL A 145 12.68 -3.14 3.37
CA VAL A 145 13.01 -4.27 2.50
C VAL A 145 11.80 -5.18 2.33
N PHE A 146 11.06 -5.48 3.40
CA PHE A 146 9.82 -6.25 3.31
C PHE A 146 8.73 -5.53 2.51
N CYS A 147 8.56 -4.22 2.68
CA CYS A 147 7.67 -3.41 1.82
C CYS A 147 8.05 -3.55 0.34
N SER A 148 9.35 -3.42 0.04
CA SER A 148 9.89 -3.57 -1.32
C SER A 148 9.64 -4.95 -1.91
N VAL A 149 9.75 -6.01 -1.10
CA VAL A 149 9.38 -7.38 -1.50
C VAL A 149 7.90 -7.45 -1.85
N GLY A 150 7.02 -6.83 -1.07
CA GLY A 150 5.59 -6.73 -1.38
C GLY A 150 5.33 -6.05 -2.73
N VAL A 151 5.97 -4.90 -2.97
CA VAL A 151 5.86 -4.16 -4.25
C VAL A 151 6.37 -4.97 -5.44
N LEU A 152 7.42 -5.78 -5.24
CA LEU A 152 7.99 -6.65 -6.27
C LEU A 152 7.07 -7.84 -6.58
N LEU A 153 6.52 -8.48 -5.55
CA LEU A 153 5.65 -9.65 -5.68
C LEU A 153 4.23 -9.30 -6.11
N GLY A 154 3.77 -8.09 -5.86
CA GLY A 154 2.42 -7.63 -6.20
C GLY A 154 2.04 -7.89 -7.66
N PRO A 155 2.73 -7.29 -8.66
CA PRO A 155 2.36 -7.46 -10.07
C PRO A 155 2.41 -8.92 -10.57
N PRO A 156 3.46 -9.73 -10.29
CA PRO A 156 3.46 -11.15 -10.66
C PRO A 156 2.29 -11.93 -10.05
N LEU A 157 1.99 -11.72 -8.75
CA LEU A 157 0.86 -12.37 -8.09
C LEU A 157 -0.47 -11.91 -8.72
N GLY A 158 -0.67 -10.61 -8.90
CA GLY A 158 -1.87 -10.05 -9.50
C GLY A 158 -2.12 -10.56 -10.92
N GLY A 159 -1.08 -10.56 -11.76
CA GLY A 159 -1.15 -11.06 -13.14
C GLY A 159 -1.47 -12.55 -13.21
N ALA A 160 -0.75 -13.38 -12.44
CA ALA A 160 -0.97 -14.83 -12.44
C ALA A 160 -2.37 -15.21 -11.95
N LEU A 161 -2.90 -14.51 -10.93
CA LEU A 161 -4.27 -14.72 -10.48
C LEU A 161 -5.30 -14.25 -11.53
N TYR A 162 -5.05 -13.14 -12.22
CA TYR A 162 -5.95 -12.61 -13.25
C TYR A 162 -6.05 -13.55 -14.46
N GLU A 163 -4.93 -14.10 -14.94
CA GLU A 163 -4.94 -15.04 -16.07
C GLU A 163 -5.79 -16.29 -15.80
N ARG A 164 -5.75 -16.81 -14.57
CA ARG A 164 -6.44 -18.06 -14.22
C ARG A 164 -7.89 -17.85 -13.79
N PHE A 165 -8.19 -16.74 -13.13
CA PHE A 165 -9.48 -16.54 -12.46
C PHE A 165 -10.25 -15.29 -12.92
N GLN A 166 -9.76 -14.55 -13.90
CA GLN A 166 -10.36 -13.29 -14.39
C GLN A 166 -10.34 -12.18 -13.31
N TYR A 167 -11.15 -11.13 -13.48
CA TYR A 167 -11.04 -9.90 -12.70
C TYR A 167 -11.40 -10.02 -11.20
N GLU A 168 -12.50 -10.68 -10.83
CA GLU A 168 -13.00 -10.59 -9.44
C GLU A 168 -12.24 -11.44 -8.40
N PRO A 169 -11.94 -12.73 -8.66
CA PRO A 169 -11.37 -13.61 -7.65
C PRO A 169 -9.99 -13.19 -7.11
N PRO A 170 -9.06 -12.58 -7.89
CA PRO A 170 -7.80 -12.09 -7.37
C PRO A 170 -7.96 -11.17 -6.15
N PHE A 171 -8.94 -10.27 -6.19
CA PHE A 171 -9.21 -9.33 -5.10
C PHE A 171 -9.83 -10.00 -3.88
N LEU A 172 -10.74 -10.96 -4.12
CA LEU A 172 -11.35 -11.73 -3.05
C LEU A 172 -10.29 -12.55 -2.30
N ILE A 173 -9.39 -13.21 -3.03
CA ILE A 173 -8.34 -14.04 -2.45
C ILE A 173 -7.34 -13.17 -1.69
N LEU A 174 -6.78 -12.14 -2.34
CA LEU A 174 -5.76 -11.29 -1.73
C LEU A 174 -6.33 -10.47 -0.56
N GLY A 175 -7.53 -9.90 -0.71
CA GLY A 175 -8.20 -9.17 0.36
C GLY A 175 -8.58 -10.05 1.54
N SER A 176 -9.09 -11.26 1.31
CA SER A 176 -9.38 -12.21 2.40
C SER A 176 -8.12 -12.68 3.11
N LEU A 177 -7.03 -12.96 2.37
CA LEU A 177 -5.75 -13.32 2.95
C LEU A 177 -5.20 -12.21 3.86
N TYR A 178 -5.39 -10.95 3.47
CA TYR A 178 -5.04 -9.81 4.30
C TYR A 178 -5.90 -9.70 5.56
N LEU A 179 -7.20 -9.97 5.48
CA LEU A 179 -8.09 -10.01 6.65
C LEU A 179 -7.74 -11.13 7.63
N ILE A 180 -7.20 -12.27 7.16
CA ILE A 180 -6.71 -13.35 8.03
C ILE A 180 -5.54 -12.89 8.91
N LEU A 181 -4.82 -11.82 8.55
CA LEU A 181 -3.76 -11.26 9.38
C LEU A 181 -4.31 -10.54 10.63
N ILE A 182 -5.60 -10.22 10.69
CA ILE A 182 -6.24 -9.57 11.85
C ILE A 182 -6.15 -10.42 13.13
N PRO A 183 -6.65 -11.67 13.18
CA PRO A 183 -6.54 -12.49 14.39
C PRO A 183 -5.09 -12.69 14.81
N PHE A 184 -4.18 -12.89 13.84
CA PHE A 184 -2.75 -13.02 14.11
C PHE A 184 -2.17 -11.73 14.75
N SER A 185 -2.57 -10.57 14.25
CA SER A 185 -2.20 -9.26 14.79
C SER A 185 -2.79 -9.01 16.17
N MET A 186 -4.02 -9.46 16.43
CA MET A 186 -4.66 -9.35 17.74
C MET A 186 -3.93 -10.15 18.82
N LEU A 187 -3.43 -11.34 18.48
CA LEU A 187 -2.73 -12.27 19.39
C LEU A 187 -1.29 -11.83 19.68
N THR A 188 -0.57 -11.30 18.68
CA THR A 188 0.86 -10.98 18.78
C THR A 188 1.14 -9.52 19.20
N LEU A 189 0.27 -8.61 18.76
CA LEU A 189 -0.02 -7.27 19.28
C LEU A 189 0.16 -7.01 20.78
N PRO A 190 1.26 -6.44 21.32
CA PRO A 190 1.21 -5.91 22.68
C PRO A 190 0.07 -4.90 22.80
N ASN A 191 -0.75 -5.04 23.84
CA ASN A 191 -1.68 -3.98 24.22
C ASN A 191 -0.83 -2.85 24.81
N GLN A 192 -0.52 -1.85 23.99
CA GLN A 192 0.04 -0.61 24.49
C GLN A 192 -1.08 0.13 25.23
N GLY A 193 -1.17 -0.15 26.53
CA GLY A 193 -1.84 0.73 27.47
C GLY A 193 -0.98 1.96 27.66
N GLU A 194 -1.62 3.11 27.78
CA GLU A 194 -1.04 4.46 27.82
C GLU A 194 -0.75 5.04 26.44
N SER A 195 -1.67 5.93 26.05
CA SER A 195 -1.46 7.06 25.15
C SER A 195 -0.01 7.54 25.21
N GLN A 196 0.74 7.33 24.13
CA GLN A 196 2.03 7.99 24.01
C GLN A 196 1.77 9.50 24.08
N GLU A 197 2.49 10.21 24.95
CA GLU A 197 2.71 11.64 24.80
C GLU A 197 3.49 11.86 23.51
N VAL A 198 2.79 11.86 22.38
CA VAL A 198 3.29 12.52 21.18
C VAL A 198 3.31 13.99 21.57
N GLN A 199 4.49 14.48 21.97
CA GLN A 199 4.75 15.90 22.15
C GLN A 199 4.07 16.64 21.00
N PRO A 200 3.08 17.50 21.26
CA PRO A 200 2.33 18.20 20.22
C PRO A 200 3.21 19.32 19.66
N GLY A 201 4.34 18.96 19.06
CA GLY A 201 5.13 19.85 18.24
C GLY A 201 4.27 20.20 17.04
N GLY A 202 3.70 21.40 17.05
CA GLY A 202 2.80 21.86 16.00
C GLY A 202 3.41 21.56 14.62
N TYR A 203 2.68 20.82 13.79
CA TYR A 203 3.10 20.39 12.45
C TYR A 203 3.71 21.53 11.61
N LYS A 204 3.23 22.77 11.82
CA LYS A 204 3.79 24.00 11.23
C LYS A 204 5.27 24.22 11.57
N HIS A 205 5.69 23.98 12.81
CA HIS A 205 7.08 24.14 13.25
C HIS A 205 7.99 23.04 12.71
N PHE A 206 7.44 21.86 12.41
CA PHE A 206 8.16 20.78 11.75
C PHE A 206 8.36 21.07 10.24
N LEU A 207 7.30 21.52 9.56
CA LEU A 207 7.34 21.96 8.16
C LEU A 207 8.23 23.18 7.92
N GLN A 208 8.40 24.05 8.92
CA GLN A 208 9.27 25.23 8.83
C GLN A 208 10.77 24.88 8.87
N ARG A 209 11.15 23.65 9.23
CA ARG A 209 12.56 23.24 9.19
C ARG A 209 12.98 22.94 7.75
N LYS A 210 13.96 23.71 7.27
CA LYS A 210 14.56 23.57 5.92
C LYS A 210 15.01 22.12 5.62
N SER A 211 15.57 21.40 6.60
CA SER A 211 16.01 20.01 6.43
C SER A 211 14.84 19.05 6.09
N VAL A 212 13.69 19.23 6.75
CA VAL A 212 12.49 18.41 6.50
C VAL A 212 11.95 18.67 5.09
N LEU A 213 11.85 19.94 4.69
CA LEU A 213 11.41 20.32 3.35
C LEU A 213 12.31 19.74 2.25
N VAL A 214 13.64 19.76 2.45
CA VAL A 214 14.59 19.19 1.49
C VAL A 214 14.44 17.67 1.39
N MET A 215 14.25 16.96 2.52
CA MET A 215 14.02 15.51 2.49
C MET A 215 12.70 15.14 1.82
N SER A 216 11.61 15.85 2.13
CA SER A 216 10.32 15.62 1.48
C SER A 216 10.39 15.90 -0.02
N LEU A 217 11.07 16.97 -0.45
CA LEU A 217 11.26 17.28 -1.86
C LEU A 217 12.05 16.17 -2.58
N GLN A 218 13.12 15.67 -1.95
CA GLN A 218 13.92 14.57 -2.49
C GLN A 218 13.10 13.28 -2.65
N VAL A 219 12.28 12.95 -1.66
CA VAL A 219 11.36 11.80 -1.72
C VAL A 219 10.34 11.99 -2.85
N CYS A 220 9.74 13.18 -2.98
CA CYS A 220 8.82 13.48 -4.08
C CYS A 220 9.48 13.30 -5.45
N ILE A 221 10.69 13.84 -5.65
CA ILE A 221 11.43 13.72 -6.92
C ILE A 221 11.69 12.24 -7.24
N SER A 222 12.12 11.47 -6.23
CA SER A 222 12.42 10.04 -6.36
C SER A 222 11.16 9.22 -6.71
N SER A 223 10.03 9.51 -6.04
CA SER A 223 8.75 8.85 -6.30
C SER A 223 8.20 9.17 -7.69
N VAL A 224 8.35 10.42 -8.14
CA VAL A 224 7.99 10.84 -9.50
C VAL A 224 8.84 10.05 -10.50
N ALA A 225 10.17 10.00 -10.34
CA ALA A 225 11.05 9.25 -11.22
C ALA A 225 10.67 7.76 -11.32
N MET A 226 10.41 7.09 -10.19
CA MET A 226 9.96 5.69 -10.19
C MET A 226 8.61 5.48 -10.87
N THR A 227 7.68 6.43 -10.69
CA THR A 227 6.34 6.35 -11.30
C THR A 227 6.38 6.57 -12.80
N PHE A 228 7.26 7.45 -13.29
CA PHE A 228 7.45 7.69 -14.73
C PHE A 228 8.10 6.51 -15.45
N ILE A 229 8.98 5.76 -14.78
CA ILE A 229 9.65 4.59 -15.36
C ILE A 229 8.65 3.45 -15.66
N ARG A 230 7.66 3.23 -14.79
CA ARG A 230 6.69 2.12 -14.90
C ARG A 230 5.85 2.10 -16.20
N PRO A 231 5.28 3.22 -16.69
CA PRO A 231 4.51 3.25 -17.94
C PRO A 231 5.37 3.36 -19.21
N ILE A 232 6.63 3.81 -19.11
CA ILE A 232 7.54 3.96 -20.28
C ILE A 232 8.18 2.63 -20.68
N MET A 233 8.46 1.73 -19.72
CA MET A 233 9.11 0.45 -19.98
C MET A 233 8.31 -0.49 -20.91
N PRO A 234 6.98 -0.71 -20.73
CA PRO A 234 6.21 -1.63 -21.58
C PRO A 234 6.20 -1.28 -23.08
N PRO A 235 5.98 -0.02 -23.51
CA PRO A 235 6.04 0.35 -24.93
C PRO A 235 7.46 0.30 -25.50
N PHE A 236 8.50 0.60 -24.70
CA PHE A 236 9.89 0.50 -25.15
C PHE A 236 10.32 -0.95 -25.42
N LEU A 237 9.94 -1.87 -24.53
CA LEU A 237 10.22 -3.30 -24.68
C LEU A 237 9.49 -3.91 -25.87
N THR A 238 8.24 -3.54 -26.11
CA THR A 238 7.49 -4.01 -27.28
C THR A 238 8.05 -3.46 -28.60
N HIS A 239 8.53 -2.21 -28.64
CA HIS A 239 9.23 -1.67 -29.80
C HIS A 239 10.57 -2.36 -30.09
N GLN A 240 11.33 -2.74 -29.06
CA GLN A 240 12.59 -3.47 -29.25
C GLN A 240 12.38 -4.94 -29.66
N VAL A 241 11.43 -5.64 -29.03
CA VAL A 241 11.12 -7.04 -29.36
C VAL A 241 10.55 -7.18 -30.78
N SER A 242 9.72 -6.22 -31.23
CA SER A 242 9.22 -6.19 -32.61
C SER A 242 10.30 -5.94 -33.65
N GLN A 243 11.30 -5.10 -33.37
CA GLN A 243 12.46 -4.89 -34.24
C GLN A 243 13.32 -6.16 -34.38
N ILE A 244 13.47 -6.95 -33.32
CA ILE A 244 14.21 -8.22 -33.34
C ILE A 244 13.47 -9.27 -34.18
N HIS A 245 12.13 -9.32 -34.11
CA HIS A 245 11.33 -10.24 -34.93
C HIS A 245 11.38 -9.90 -36.44
N PHE A 246 11.49 -8.63 -36.82
CA PHE A 246 11.64 -8.23 -38.23
C PHE A 246 13.02 -8.53 -38.83
N ASN A 247 14.06 -8.67 -38.00
CA ASN A 247 15.42 -9.01 -38.46
C ASN A 247 15.70 -10.53 -38.54
N CYS A 248 14.76 -11.37 -38.09
CA CYS A 248 14.88 -12.84 -38.09
C CYS A 248 14.07 -13.54 -39.20
N TYR A 249 13.45 -12.79 -40.12
CA TYR A 249 12.87 -13.34 -41.35
C TYR A 249 13.66 -12.79 -42.56
N PRO A 250 14.45 -13.63 -43.25
CA PRO A 250 15.09 -13.26 -44.51
C PRO A 250 14.08 -13.14 -45.66
#